data_AF-A0A843T8I1-F1
#
_entry.id   AF-A0A843T8I1-F1
#
_cell.length_a   1.000
_cell.length_b   1.000
_cell.length_c   1.000
_cell.angle_alpha   90.00
_cell.angle_beta   90.00
_cell.angle_gamma   90.00
#
_symmetry.space_group_name_H-M   'P 1'
#
loop_
_entity.id
_entity.type
_entity.pdbx_description
1 polymer ?
#
loop_
_entity_poly.entity_id
_entity_poly.type
_entity_poly.pdbx_seq_one_letter_code
_entity_poly.pdbx_strand_id
1 'polypeptide(L)'
;LSSLPPDFPPGSRVAYNQTGYLLLAKLLRERDGRTIEQYIYDEFAEPLGLESFAFGDSRVVVPGRGSWYTRADFSSGIPVFGPPRPLWLEYPDYLRTAAGLNGTALDLARFVAAVRSGQLAIGEGARQEMWNPVTLSDGRPARFEGSALFSALGWFVDDNPAHEVISSSGAASGAFKHYVAEELTVVVLTNLQGADPERLADRIAQWFLP
;
A
#
# COMPACT_ATOMS: atom_id res chain seq x y z
N LEU A 1 10.81 -10.05 -19.48
CA LEU A 1 9.82 -10.73 -18.62
C LEU A 1 9.40 -12.11 -19.16
N SER A 2 9.88 -12.59 -20.32
CA SER A 2 9.24 -13.71 -21.04
C SER A 2 9.91 -15.09 -20.88
N SER A 3 10.57 -15.42 -19.76
CA SER A 3 11.27 -16.72 -19.65
C SER A 3 10.96 -17.54 -18.40
N LEU A 4 10.16 -17.03 -17.45
CA LEU A 4 9.77 -17.79 -16.27
C LEU A 4 8.25 -18.02 -16.28
N PRO A 5 7.79 -19.27 -16.12
CA PRO A 5 6.38 -19.54 -15.96
C PRO A 5 5.86 -18.93 -14.65
N PRO A 6 4.55 -18.65 -14.53
CA PRO A 6 3.93 -18.32 -13.25
C PRO A 6 4.17 -19.42 -12.21
N ASP A 7 4.35 -19.06 -10.95
CA ASP A 7 4.58 -20.02 -9.84
C ASP A 7 3.37 -20.94 -9.59
N PHE A 8 2.18 -20.50 -10.02
CA PHE A 8 0.92 -21.24 -9.91
C PHE A 8 -0.06 -20.79 -11.01
N PRO A 9 -1.09 -21.60 -11.34
CA PRO A 9 -2.10 -21.22 -12.32
C PRO A 9 -2.79 -19.88 -11.99
N PRO A 10 -3.04 -18.99 -12.97
CA PRO A 10 -3.72 -17.73 -12.73
C PRO A 10 -5.05 -17.90 -11.99
N GLY A 11 -5.29 -17.07 -10.97
CA GLY A 11 -6.51 -17.12 -10.16
C GLY A 11 -6.58 -18.25 -9.13
N SER A 12 -5.63 -19.19 -9.10
CA SER A 12 -5.68 -20.31 -8.15
C SER A 12 -5.18 -19.97 -6.75
N ARG A 13 -4.33 -18.94 -6.61
CA ARG A 13 -3.74 -18.47 -5.36
C ARG A 13 -3.47 -16.97 -5.44
N VAL A 14 -3.21 -16.35 -4.28
CA VAL A 14 -2.67 -14.99 -4.20
C VAL A 14 -1.25 -15.02 -3.63
N ALA A 15 -0.36 -14.26 -4.25
CA ALA A 15 0.98 -13.99 -3.76
C ALA A 15 1.31 -12.54 -4.03
N TYR A 16 1.90 -11.85 -3.04
CA TYR A 16 2.29 -10.46 -3.20
C TYR A 16 3.39 -10.35 -4.27
N ASN A 17 3.15 -9.53 -5.29
CA ASN A 17 4.09 -9.35 -6.39
C ASN A 17 4.04 -7.93 -6.96
N GLN A 18 5.15 -7.20 -6.85
CA GLN A 18 5.29 -5.85 -7.39
C GLN A 18 5.17 -5.79 -8.93
N THR A 19 5.42 -6.91 -9.63
CA THR A 19 5.26 -7.01 -11.09
C THR A 19 3.81 -6.73 -11.51
N GLY A 20 2.82 -7.04 -10.68
CA GLY A 20 1.41 -6.70 -10.96
C GLY A 20 1.22 -5.20 -11.15
N TYR A 21 1.79 -4.38 -10.28
CA TYR A 21 1.74 -2.92 -10.36
C TYR A 21 2.53 -2.36 -11.54
N LEU A 22 3.64 -2.99 -11.92
CA LEU A 22 4.35 -2.65 -13.17
C LEU A 22 3.44 -2.85 -14.40
N LEU A 23 2.67 -3.94 -14.43
CA LEU A 23 1.74 -4.19 -15.54
C LEU A 23 0.61 -3.16 -15.55
N LEU A 24 0.06 -2.80 -14.38
CA LEU A 24 -0.91 -1.71 -14.26
C LEU A 24 -0.35 -0.40 -14.81
N ALA A 25 0.89 -0.03 -14.46
CA ALA A 25 1.58 1.15 -14.98
C ALA A 25 1.60 1.20 -16.51
N LYS A 26 1.90 0.05 -17.13
CA LYS A 26 1.98 -0.08 -18.60
C LYS A 26 0.61 0.08 -19.25
N LEU A 27 -0.42 -0.58 -18.71
CA LEU A 27 -1.79 -0.47 -19.21
C LEU A 27 -2.31 0.96 -19.11
N LEU A 28 -2.02 1.62 -17.97
CA LEU A 28 -2.42 3.01 -17.75
C LEU A 28 -1.73 3.93 -18.75
N ARG A 29 -0.41 3.82 -18.90
CA ARG A 29 0.36 4.60 -19.87
C ARG A 29 -0.09 4.36 -21.31
N GLU A 30 -0.41 3.13 -21.69
CA GLU A 30 -0.90 2.80 -23.03
C GLU A 30 -2.26 3.44 -23.32
N ARG A 31 -3.14 3.49 -22.33
CA ARG A 31 -4.49 4.05 -22.46
C ARG A 31 -4.53 5.57 -22.39
N ASP A 32 -3.74 6.15 -21.49
CA ASP A 32 -3.85 7.54 -21.08
C ASP A 32 -2.69 8.41 -21.59
N GLY A 33 -1.53 7.81 -21.87
CA GLY A 33 -0.34 8.49 -22.39
C GLY A 33 0.53 9.16 -21.33
N ARG A 34 0.01 9.44 -20.12
CA ARG A 34 0.79 10.01 -19.01
C ARG A 34 1.67 8.96 -18.33
N THR A 35 2.72 9.44 -17.66
CA THR A 35 3.46 8.64 -16.67
C THR A 35 2.58 8.36 -15.45
N ILE A 36 2.90 7.33 -14.66
CA ILE A 36 2.12 7.04 -13.46
C ILE A 36 2.22 8.19 -12.45
N GLU A 37 3.38 8.85 -12.38
CA GLU A 37 3.62 9.98 -11.51
C GLU A 37 2.71 11.16 -11.86
N GLN A 38 2.62 11.50 -13.15
CA GLN A 38 1.69 12.53 -13.64
C GLN A 38 0.25 12.13 -13.39
N TYR A 39 -0.14 10.89 -13.72
CA TYR A 39 -1.50 10.41 -13.51
C TYR A 39 -1.90 10.50 -12.03
N ILE A 40 -1.03 10.08 -11.11
CA ILE A 40 -1.30 10.15 -9.66
C ILE A 40 -1.40 11.61 -9.20
N TYR A 41 -0.55 12.49 -9.72
CA TYR A 41 -0.60 13.90 -9.37
C TYR A 41 -1.90 14.56 -9.84
N ASP A 42 -2.20 14.46 -11.13
CA ASP A 42 -3.33 15.14 -11.78
C ASP A 42 -4.69 14.59 -11.32
N GLU A 43 -4.82 13.27 -11.17
CA GLU A 43 -6.12 12.63 -10.87
C GLU A 43 -6.42 12.53 -9.38
N PHE A 44 -5.38 12.57 -8.53
CA PHE A 44 -5.55 12.36 -7.08
C PHE A 44 -4.88 13.44 -6.24
N ALA A 45 -3.59 13.72 -6.43
CA ALA A 45 -2.89 14.61 -5.51
C ALA A 45 -3.39 16.05 -5.60
N GLU A 46 -3.48 16.62 -6.80
CA GLU A 46 -3.95 18.00 -7.01
C GLU A 46 -5.43 18.16 -6.62
N PRO A 47 -6.39 17.32 -7.08
CA PRO A 47 -7.80 17.49 -6.72
C PRO A 47 -8.11 17.32 -5.22
N LEU A 48 -7.29 16.55 -4.50
CA LEU A 48 -7.45 16.30 -3.07
C LEU A 48 -6.56 17.19 -2.18
N GLY A 49 -5.71 18.04 -2.78
CA GLY A 49 -4.77 18.89 -2.04
C GLY A 49 -3.70 18.09 -1.26
N LEU A 50 -3.22 16.98 -1.82
CA LEU A 50 -2.17 16.13 -1.24
C LEU A 50 -0.78 16.69 -1.54
N GLU A 51 -0.50 17.88 -1.03
CA GLU A 51 0.67 18.69 -1.40
C GLU A 51 2.02 18.01 -1.11
N SER A 52 2.07 17.05 -0.17
CA SER A 52 3.31 16.34 0.16
C SER A 52 3.61 15.15 -0.74
N PHE A 53 2.70 14.77 -1.65
CA PHE A 53 2.89 13.59 -2.50
C PHE A 53 3.99 13.83 -3.53
N ALA A 54 5.04 13.03 -3.43
CA ALA A 54 6.19 13.13 -4.33
C ALA A 54 6.82 11.75 -4.58
N PHE A 55 7.04 11.43 -5.84
CA PHE A 55 7.80 10.26 -6.22
C PHE A 55 9.31 10.50 -6.02
N GLY A 56 9.97 9.56 -5.35
CA GLY A 56 11.40 9.64 -5.09
C GLY A 56 11.90 8.50 -4.24
N ASP A 57 13.18 8.20 -4.40
CA ASP A 57 13.93 7.29 -3.52
C ASP A 57 15.14 8.03 -2.94
N SER A 58 16.14 7.33 -2.42
CA SER A 58 17.28 7.97 -1.73
C SER A 58 18.11 8.87 -2.65
N ARG A 59 17.99 8.73 -3.97
CA ARG A 59 18.69 9.55 -4.97
C ARG A 59 18.03 10.91 -5.22
N VAL A 60 16.76 11.06 -4.83
CA VAL A 60 15.95 12.27 -5.07
C VAL A 60 15.76 13.03 -3.76
N VAL A 61 15.96 14.34 -3.77
CA VAL A 61 15.64 15.21 -2.64
C VAL A 61 14.12 15.44 -2.63
N VAL A 62 13.44 14.86 -1.65
CA VAL A 62 12.01 15.06 -1.41
C VAL A 62 11.85 16.02 -0.21
N PRO A 63 11.24 17.21 -0.39
CA PRO A 63 11.04 18.16 0.70
C PRO A 63 10.31 17.54 1.90
N GLY A 64 10.81 17.80 3.11
CA GLY A 64 10.20 17.30 4.35
C GLY A 64 10.39 15.80 4.62
N ARG A 65 11.06 15.05 3.74
CA ARG A 65 11.30 13.61 3.96
C ARG A 65 12.33 13.38 5.06
N GLY A 66 11.93 12.65 6.11
CA GLY A 66 12.83 12.20 7.17
C GLY A 66 13.81 11.11 6.69
N SER A 67 14.96 11.00 7.37
CA SER A 67 15.92 9.91 7.14
C SER A 67 15.32 8.56 7.50
N TRP A 68 15.56 7.54 6.67
CA TRP A 68 15.13 6.17 6.91
C TRP A 68 16.20 5.37 7.64
N TYR A 69 15.75 4.46 8.49
CA TYR A 69 16.59 3.54 9.23
C TYR A 69 16.08 2.10 9.07
N THR A 70 16.97 1.14 9.23
CA THR A 70 16.60 -0.28 9.34
C THR A 70 17.41 -0.93 10.46
N ARG A 71 16.83 -1.96 11.07
CA ARG A 71 17.56 -2.91 11.91
C ARG A 71 17.96 -4.15 11.14
N ALA A 72 17.35 -4.40 9.99
CA ALA A 72 17.54 -5.62 9.22
C ALA A 72 18.77 -5.55 8.33
N ASP A 73 19.52 -6.64 8.29
CA ASP A 73 20.50 -6.95 7.28
C ASP A 73 20.06 -8.22 6.54
N PHE A 74 19.99 -8.14 5.22
CA PHE A 74 19.58 -9.22 4.33
C PHE A 74 20.74 -9.74 3.46
N SER A 75 21.97 -9.29 3.71
CA SER A 75 23.16 -9.64 2.91
C SER A 75 23.44 -11.15 2.85
N SER A 76 23.00 -11.91 3.87
CA SER A 76 23.11 -13.37 3.95
C SER A 76 21.89 -14.13 3.42
N GLY A 77 20.85 -13.45 2.91
CA GLY A 77 19.57 -14.05 2.51
C GLY A 77 18.63 -14.38 3.67
N ILE A 78 19.10 -14.32 4.91
CA ILE A 78 18.29 -14.46 6.14
C ILE A 78 18.34 -13.11 6.88
N PRO A 79 17.19 -12.54 7.31
CA PRO A 79 17.19 -11.31 8.07
C PRO A 79 17.94 -11.45 9.40
N VAL A 80 18.99 -10.64 9.58
CA VAL A 80 19.68 -10.46 10.86
C VAL A 80 19.35 -9.08 11.41
N PHE A 81 18.99 -9.00 12.69
CA PHE A 81 18.59 -7.73 13.32
C PHE A 81 19.68 -7.18 14.23
N GLY A 82 20.06 -5.92 13.99
CA GLY A 82 21.09 -5.20 14.76
C GLY A 82 20.59 -3.85 15.31
N PRO A 83 21.51 -2.98 15.73
CA PRO A 83 21.17 -1.58 16.03
C PRO A 83 20.65 -0.86 14.77
N PRO A 84 19.83 0.20 14.91
CA PRO A 84 19.37 0.98 13.77
C PRO A 84 20.54 1.59 12.99
N ARG A 85 20.49 1.48 11.67
CA ARG A 85 21.43 2.11 10.74
C ARG A 85 20.67 2.84 9.63
N PRO A 86 21.26 3.87 8.99
CA PRO A 86 20.65 4.51 7.84
C PRO A 86 20.30 3.47 6.76
N LEU A 87 19.11 3.59 6.19
CA LEU A 87 18.63 2.76 5.11
C LEU A 87 18.63 3.57 3.82
N TRP A 88 19.39 3.08 2.84
CA TRP A 88 19.42 3.61 1.48
C TRP A 88 18.58 2.71 0.58
N LEU A 89 17.48 3.25 0.06
CA LEU A 89 16.55 2.60 -0.86
C LEU A 89 16.67 3.22 -2.25
N GLU A 90 16.77 2.37 -3.27
CA GLU A 90 16.68 2.76 -4.67
C GLU A 90 15.60 1.91 -5.33
N TYR A 91 14.69 2.57 -6.05
CA TYR A 91 13.66 1.89 -6.82
C TYR A 91 13.90 2.14 -8.30
N PRO A 92 13.96 1.10 -9.13
CA PRO A 92 13.88 1.26 -10.57
C PRO A 92 12.61 2.02 -10.95
N ASP A 93 12.68 2.90 -11.95
CA ASP A 93 11.55 3.77 -12.31
C ASP A 93 10.30 2.98 -12.72
N TYR A 94 10.49 1.78 -13.28
CA TYR A 94 9.39 0.90 -13.65
C TYR A 94 8.61 0.34 -12.44
N LEU A 95 9.14 0.47 -11.21
CA LEU A 95 8.44 0.11 -9.97
C LEU A 95 7.75 1.30 -9.28
N ARG A 96 7.68 2.48 -9.89
CA ARG A 96 7.06 3.68 -9.28
C ARG A 96 5.58 3.46 -8.93
N THR A 97 4.85 2.61 -9.67
CA THR A 97 3.47 2.23 -9.34
C THR A 97 3.36 1.29 -8.13
N ALA A 98 4.47 0.67 -7.72
CA ALA A 98 4.54 -0.25 -6.58
C ALA A 98 5.22 0.37 -5.35
N ALA A 99 6.07 1.38 -5.54
CA ALA A 99 6.93 1.94 -4.49
C ALA A 99 7.41 3.35 -4.82
N GLY A 100 7.95 4.04 -3.80
CA GLY A 100 8.62 5.32 -3.97
C GLY A 100 7.69 6.54 -3.99
N LEU A 101 6.40 6.38 -3.69
CA LEU A 101 5.55 7.50 -3.32
C LEU A 101 5.88 7.91 -1.87
N ASN A 102 6.24 9.18 -1.69
CA ASN A 102 6.47 9.80 -0.38
C ASN A 102 5.27 10.70 -0.07
N GLY A 103 5.00 10.92 1.21
CA GLY A 103 3.95 11.81 1.67
C GLY A 103 3.91 11.88 3.19
N THR A 104 2.89 12.55 3.72
CA THR A 104 2.64 12.65 5.17
C THR A 104 1.48 11.75 5.60
N ALA A 105 1.41 11.47 6.91
CA ALA A 105 0.27 10.73 7.47
C ALA A 105 -1.05 11.48 7.24
N LEU A 106 -1.02 12.81 7.24
CA LEU A 106 -2.19 13.65 6.98
C LEU A 106 -2.69 13.50 5.54
N ASP A 107 -1.80 13.56 4.55
CA ASP A 107 -2.21 13.42 3.14
C ASP A 107 -2.66 11.99 2.83
N LEU A 108 -2.03 10.98 3.42
CA LEU A 108 -2.53 9.60 3.30
C LEU A 108 -3.91 9.44 3.97
N ALA A 109 -4.16 10.09 5.12
CA ALA A 109 -5.48 10.09 5.75
C ALA A 109 -6.54 10.80 4.88
N ARG A 110 -6.18 11.93 4.26
CA ARG A 110 -7.04 12.63 3.30
C ARG A 110 -7.36 11.77 2.08
N PHE A 111 -6.37 11.08 1.53
CA PHE A 111 -6.56 10.15 0.43
C PHE A 111 -7.54 9.03 0.79
N VAL A 112 -7.34 8.36 1.93
CA VAL A 112 -8.26 7.29 2.39
C VAL A 112 -9.67 7.84 2.63
N ALA A 113 -9.81 9.03 3.21
CA ALA A 113 -11.10 9.69 3.40
C ALA A 113 -11.80 10.04 2.07
N ALA A 114 -11.05 10.47 1.06
CA ALA A 114 -11.57 10.77 -0.27
C ALA A 114 -12.04 9.52 -1.02
N VAL A 115 -11.29 8.42 -0.90
CA VAL A 115 -11.69 7.11 -1.41
C VAL A 115 -13.01 6.67 -0.78
N ARG A 116 -13.14 6.76 0.55
CA ARG A 116 -14.34 6.39 1.31
C ARG A 116 -15.57 7.20 0.93
N SER A 117 -15.44 8.52 0.96
CA SER A 117 -16.57 9.44 0.81
C SER A 117 -17.13 9.50 -0.62
N GLY A 118 -16.46 8.85 -1.58
CA GLY A 118 -16.83 8.94 -2.99
C GLY A 118 -16.47 10.28 -3.63
N GLN A 119 -15.60 11.07 -2.97
CA GLN A 119 -15.02 12.28 -3.56
C GLN A 119 -14.22 11.94 -4.84
N LEU A 120 -13.63 10.74 -4.89
CA LEU A 120 -13.06 10.20 -6.12
C LEU A 120 -14.17 9.71 -7.07
N ALA A 121 -14.13 10.17 -8.32
CA ALA A 121 -15.09 9.83 -9.38
C ALA A 121 -14.91 8.39 -9.92
N ILE A 122 -14.65 7.41 -9.05
CA ILE A 122 -14.53 5.99 -9.39
C ILE A 122 -15.90 5.27 -9.39
N GLY A 123 -16.92 5.87 -8.77
CA GLY A 123 -18.26 5.28 -8.63
C GLY A 123 -18.36 4.30 -7.46
N GLU A 124 -19.59 4.10 -6.97
CA GLU A 124 -19.86 3.25 -5.79
C GLU A 124 -19.48 1.79 -6.03
N GLY A 125 -19.86 1.24 -7.19
CA GLY A 125 -19.57 -0.16 -7.53
C GLY A 125 -18.07 -0.47 -7.58
N ALA A 126 -17.27 0.42 -8.19
CA ALA A 126 -15.82 0.23 -8.24
C ALA A 126 -15.17 0.39 -6.86
N ARG A 127 -15.69 1.27 -6.01
CA ARG A 127 -15.21 1.43 -4.62
C ARG A 127 -15.47 0.17 -3.80
N GLN A 128 -16.66 -0.40 -3.89
CA GLN A 128 -16.99 -1.66 -3.22
C GLN A 128 -16.16 -2.81 -3.77
N GLU A 129 -16.02 -2.93 -5.10
CA GLU A 129 -15.18 -3.94 -5.73
C GLU A 129 -13.72 -3.85 -5.28
N MET A 130 -13.19 -2.63 -5.15
CA MET A 130 -11.82 -2.39 -4.72
C MET A 130 -11.54 -2.88 -3.30
N TRP A 131 -12.55 -2.90 -2.43
CA TRP A 131 -12.44 -3.33 -1.03
C TRP A 131 -12.94 -4.76 -0.79
N ASN A 132 -13.59 -5.39 -1.76
CA ASN A 132 -13.97 -6.78 -1.63
C ASN A 132 -12.77 -7.72 -1.85
N PRO A 133 -12.64 -8.80 -1.05
CA PRO A 133 -11.69 -9.86 -1.35
C PRO A 133 -11.85 -10.38 -2.78
N VAL A 134 -10.75 -10.50 -3.51
CA VAL A 134 -10.76 -11.07 -4.86
C VAL A 134 -11.21 -12.54 -4.79
N THR A 135 -12.08 -12.97 -5.68
CA THR A 135 -12.52 -14.38 -5.76
C THR A 135 -11.52 -15.21 -6.57
N LEU A 136 -11.02 -16.29 -5.98
CA LEU A 136 -10.16 -17.27 -6.65
C LEU A 136 -10.95 -18.12 -7.64
N SER A 137 -10.24 -18.84 -8.52
CA SER A 137 -10.84 -19.70 -9.55
C SER A 137 -11.72 -20.83 -8.99
N ASP A 138 -11.57 -21.16 -7.71
CA ASP A 138 -12.37 -22.17 -7.00
C ASP A 138 -13.55 -21.56 -6.20
N GLY A 139 -13.80 -20.26 -6.35
CA GLY A 139 -14.90 -19.53 -5.70
C GLY A 139 -14.60 -19.05 -4.27
N ARG A 140 -13.42 -19.36 -3.71
CA ARG A 140 -13.05 -18.87 -2.37
C ARG A 140 -12.47 -17.46 -2.42
N PRO A 141 -12.61 -16.65 -1.34
CA PRO A 141 -11.92 -15.37 -1.23
C PRO A 141 -10.39 -15.57 -1.15
N ALA A 142 -9.66 -14.70 -1.85
CA ALA A 142 -8.20 -14.73 -1.92
C ALA A 142 -7.59 -14.34 -0.58
N ARG A 143 -7.01 -15.31 0.12
CA ARG A 143 -6.31 -15.13 1.41
C ARG A 143 -4.82 -15.34 1.24
N PHE A 144 -4.01 -14.45 1.83
CA PHE A 144 -2.56 -14.65 1.88
C PHE A 144 -2.24 -15.88 2.72
N GLU A 145 -1.39 -16.77 2.19
CA GLU A 145 -1.02 -18.02 2.87
C GLU A 145 -0.39 -17.73 4.23
N GLY A 146 -0.91 -18.38 5.30
CA GLY A 146 -0.47 -18.16 6.67
C GLY A 146 -0.92 -16.84 7.32
N SER A 147 -1.84 -16.11 6.70
CA SER A 147 -2.32 -14.80 7.20
C SER A 147 -3.83 -14.79 7.46
N ALA A 148 -4.25 -13.88 8.34
CA ALA A 148 -5.65 -13.47 8.50
C ALA A 148 -6.16 -12.62 7.33
N LEU A 149 -5.24 -11.99 6.59
CA LEU A 149 -5.55 -10.99 5.59
C LEU A 149 -6.02 -11.60 4.27
N PHE A 150 -7.14 -11.07 3.77
CA PHE A 150 -7.59 -11.23 2.40
C PHE A 150 -6.99 -10.17 1.49
N SER A 151 -6.75 -10.53 0.23
CA SER A 151 -6.30 -9.61 -0.80
C SER A 151 -7.48 -9.02 -1.54
N ALA A 152 -7.54 -7.70 -1.62
CA ALA A 152 -8.43 -6.94 -2.49
C ALA A 152 -7.61 -6.17 -3.56
N LEU A 153 -8.23 -5.24 -4.30
CA LEU A 153 -7.57 -4.50 -5.38
C LEU A 153 -6.68 -3.37 -4.82
N GLY A 154 -5.50 -3.74 -4.35
CA GLY A 154 -4.53 -2.80 -3.74
C GLY A 154 -4.69 -2.57 -2.25
N TRP A 155 -5.59 -3.32 -1.62
CA TRP A 155 -5.91 -3.26 -0.20
C TRP A 155 -5.86 -4.66 0.42
N PHE A 156 -5.71 -4.70 1.73
CA PHE A 156 -5.88 -5.87 2.56
C PHE A 156 -7.17 -5.74 3.35
N VAL A 157 -7.93 -6.82 3.44
CA VAL A 157 -9.15 -6.89 4.26
C VAL A 157 -8.88 -7.87 5.38
N ASP A 158 -9.06 -7.42 6.61
CA ASP A 158 -8.92 -8.27 7.80
C ASP A 158 -10.15 -9.17 7.95
N ASP A 159 -9.97 -10.37 8.49
CA ASP A 159 -11.05 -11.30 8.83
C ASP A 159 -11.61 -11.07 10.25
N ASN A 160 -11.23 -9.97 10.89
CA ASN A 160 -11.64 -9.64 12.25
C ASN A 160 -13.18 -9.60 12.37
N PRO A 161 -13.79 -10.54 13.10
CA PRO A 161 -15.25 -10.64 13.21
C PRO A 161 -15.87 -9.50 14.03
N ALA A 162 -15.07 -8.73 14.78
CA ALA A 162 -15.55 -7.59 15.56
C ALA A 162 -15.69 -6.32 14.71
N HIS A 163 -14.75 -6.09 13.77
CA HIS A 163 -14.72 -4.90 12.93
C HIS A 163 -14.18 -5.26 11.55
N GLU A 164 -14.90 -4.88 10.49
CA GLU A 164 -14.36 -4.92 9.14
C GLU A 164 -13.25 -3.87 9.01
N VAL A 165 -12.04 -4.31 8.66
CA VAL A 165 -10.88 -3.43 8.53
C VAL A 165 -10.29 -3.52 7.14
N ILE A 166 -10.26 -2.36 6.46
CA ILE A 166 -9.56 -2.16 5.20
C ILE A 166 -8.20 -1.54 5.52
N SER A 167 -7.13 -2.11 4.99
CA SER A 167 -5.77 -1.69 5.32
C SER A 167 -4.83 -1.78 4.14
N SER A 168 -3.67 -1.16 4.28
CA SER A 168 -2.50 -1.42 3.44
C SER A 168 -1.25 -1.05 4.21
N SER A 169 -0.12 -1.62 3.81
CA SER A 169 1.17 -1.31 4.41
C SER A 169 2.28 -1.26 3.37
N GLY A 170 3.35 -0.57 3.72
CA GLY A 170 4.43 -0.23 2.79
C GLY A 170 5.79 -0.23 3.48
N ALA A 171 6.74 -0.90 2.83
CA ALA A 171 8.16 -0.93 3.20
C ALA A 171 8.46 -1.29 4.66
N ALA A 172 7.53 -1.98 5.34
CA ALA A 172 7.54 -2.26 6.78
C ALA A 172 7.76 -0.99 7.65
N SER A 173 7.30 0.17 7.17
CA SER A 173 7.53 1.46 7.80
C SER A 173 6.29 2.35 7.84
N GLY A 174 5.32 2.12 6.94
CA GLY A 174 4.03 2.80 6.95
C GLY A 174 2.88 1.80 6.89
N ALA A 175 1.78 2.14 7.56
CA ALA A 175 0.52 1.43 7.47
C ALA A 175 -0.65 2.40 7.65
N PHE A 176 -1.80 2.06 7.07
CA PHE A 176 -3.08 2.59 7.55
C PHE A 176 -4.06 1.46 7.78
N LYS A 177 -5.02 1.72 8.67
CA LYS A 177 -6.18 0.86 8.92
C LYS A 177 -7.42 1.72 8.95
N HIS A 178 -8.46 1.28 8.26
CA HIS A 178 -9.76 1.89 8.26
C HIS A 178 -10.80 0.89 8.79
N TYR A 179 -11.37 1.22 9.93
CA TYR A 179 -12.47 0.48 10.57
C TYR A 179 -13.77 0.99 9.99
N VAL A 180 -14.42 0.15 9.18
CA VAL A 180 -15.51 0.57 8.28
C VAL A 180 -16.73 1.04 9.06
N ALA A 181 -17.17 0.26 10.06
CA ALA A 181 -18.37 0.56 10.83
C ALA A 181 -18.22 1.80 11.72
N GLU A 182 -17.02 2.03 12.25
CA GLU A 182 -16.70 3.15 13.15
C GLU A 182 -16.29 4.42 12.41
N GLU A 183 -16.20 4.36 11.08
CA GLU A 183 -15.67 5.43 10.23
C GLU A 183 -14.29 5.96 10.70
N LEU A 184 -13.49 5.10 11.33
CA LEU A 184 -12.20 5.46 11.91
C LEU A 184 -11.08 5.10 10.95
N THR A 185 -10.20 6.06 10.63
CA THR A 185 -8.96 5.79 9.91
C THR A 185 -7.77 6.14 10.80
N VAL A 186 -6.86 5.19 10.96
CA VAL A 186 -5.59 5.39 11.65
C VAL A 186 -4.47 5.23 10.64
N VAL A 187 -3.59 6.23 10.55
CA VAL A 187 -2.40 6.21 9.69
C VAL A 187 -1.16 6.33 10.56
N VAL A 188 -0.20 5.41 10.36
CA VAL A 188 1.08 5.41 11.07
C VAL A 188 2.20 5.35 10.05
N LEU A 189 3.06 6.36 10.08
CA LEU A 189 4.32 6.39 9.33
C LEU A 189 5.48 6.44 10.33
N THR A 190 6.45 5.55 10.14
CA THR A 190 7.66 5.46 10.95
C THR A 190 8.87 5.61 10.03
N ASN A 191 9.96 6.10 10.56
CA ASN A 191 11.22 6.19 9.83
C ASN A 191 12.16 4.99 10.11
N LEU A 192 11.66 3.93 10.73
CA LEU A 192 12.40 2.71 11.02
C LEU A 192 11.69 1.51 10.36
N GLN A 193 12.33 0.91 9.36
CA GLN A 193 11.87 -0.33 8.76
C GLN A 193 11.82 -1.45 9.82
N GLY A 194 10.67 -2.12 9.91
CA GLY A 194 10.38 -3.15 10.91
C GLY A 194 9.87 -2.61 12.24
N ALA A 195 9.41 -1.36 12.30
CA ALA A 195 8.84 -0.77 13.52
C ALA A 195 7.40 -1.24 13.84
N ASP A 196 6.84 -2.15 13.03
CA ASP A 196 5.49 -2.70 13.18
C ASP A 196 4.38 -1.61 13.23
N PRO A 197 4.31 -0.74 12.19
CA PRO A 197 3.29 0.32 12.12
C PRO A 197 1.86 -0.23 12.11
N GLU A 198 1.64 -1.44 11.60
CA GLU A 198 0.35 -2.12 11.60
C GLU A 198 -0.16 -2.32 13.03
N ARG A 199 0.67 -2.87 13.92
CA ARG A 199 0.31 -3.06 15.33
C ARG A 199 0.19 -1.74 16.08
N LEU A 200 1.00 -0.74 15.74
CA LEU A 200 0.85 0.60 16.31
C LEU A 200 -0.51 1.21 15.93
N ALA A 201 -0.96 1.04 14.69
CA ALA A 201 -2.27 1.49 14.25
C ALA A 201 -3.40 0.82 15.04
N ASP A 202 -3.32 -0.51 15.27
CA ASP A 202 -4.29 -1.22 16.11
C ASP A 202 -4.35 -0.69 17.53
N ARG A 203 -3.18 -0.47 18.15
CA ARG A 203 -3.10 0.04 19.52
C ARG A 203 -3.64 1.46 19.66
N ILE A 204 -3.50 2.28 18.62
CA ILE A 204 -4.09 3.63 18.59
C ILE A 204 -5.61 3.51 18.45
N ALA A 205 -6.09 2.66 17.53
CA ALA A 205 -7.52 2.47 17.29
C ALA A 205 -8.27 2.02 18.56
N GLN A 206 -7.67 1.16 19.39
CA GLN A 206 -8.25 0.71 20.66
C GLN A 206 -8.69 1.83 21.63
N TRP A 207 -8.18 3.05 21.49
CA TRP A 207 -8.63 4.19 22.30
C TRP A 207 -9.92 4.85 21.80
N PHE A 208 -10.33 4.52 20.57
CA PHE A 208 -11.46 5.13 19.87
C PHE A 208 -12.55 4.12 19.51
N LEU A 209 -12.21 2.83 19.46
CA LEU A 209 -13.18 1.75 19.27
C LEU A 209 -14.04 1.56 20.55
N PRO A 210 -15.32 1.18 20.40
CA PRO A 210 -16.27 1.01 21.50
C PRO A 210 -15.95 -0.16 22.44
#